data_AF-A0A2P4SCD9-F1
#
_entry.id   AF-A0A2P4SCD9-F1
#
_cell.length_a   1.000
_cell.length_b   1.000
_cell.length_c   1.000
_cell.angle_alpha   90.00
_cell.angle_beta   90.00
_cell.angle_gamma   90.00
#
_symmetry.space_group_name_H-M   'P 1'
#
loop_
_entity.id
_entity.type
_entity.pdbx_description
1 polymer ?
#
loop_
_entity_poly.entity_id
_entity_poly.type
_entity_poly.pdbx_seq_one_letter_code
_entity_poly.pdbx_strand_id
1 'polypeptide(L)'
;SWDMSKFLNIQCRVSRIKHPSFAKKWINIRKSYGNFYKVPRNQTKLMIMLEKLGMSYDGRPHCGLDDSKNIARIAIRMLQDGCQLRVNEKMHAGQLMTVSSSTPLEGAPAPQMPRYRN
;
A
#
# COMPACT_ATOMS: atom_id res chain seq x y z
N SER A 1 -1.61 0.88 -4.96
CA SER A 1 -0.61 1.46 -5.87
C SER A 1 -0.76 2.96 -6.06
N TRP A 2 -1.98 3.50 -6.28
CA TRP A 2 -2.17 4.91 -6.65
C TRP A 2 -1.60 5.92 -5.65
N ASP A 3 -1.67 5.64 -4.35
CA ASP A 3 -1.18 6.54 -3.30
C ASP A 3 0.26 6.96 -3.52
N MET A 4 1.13 5.99 -3.74
CA MET A 4 2.57 6.22 -3.93
C MET A 4 2.92 6.50 -5.39
N SER A 5 2.39 5.70 -6.33
CA SER A 5 2.82 5.77 -7.73
C SER A 5 2.23 6.96 -8.50
N LYS A 6 1.06 7.46 -8.06
CA LYS A 6 0.33 8.55 -8.71
C LYS A 6 0.28 9.79 -7.82
N PHE A 7 -0.39 9.73 -6.68
CA PHE A 7 -0.68 10.94 -5.89
C PHE A 7 0.59 11.54 -5.27
N LEU A 8 1.36 10.77 -4.52
CA LEU A 8 2.63 11.24 -3.94
C LEU A 8 3.62 11.65 -5.04
N ASN A 9 3.77 10.83 -6.09
CA ASN A 9 4.67 11.13 -7.20
C ASN A 9 4.33 12.46 -7.91
N ILE A 10 3.04 12.72 -8.18
CA ILE A 10 2.59 13.99 -8.75
C ILE A 10 2.81 15.13 -7.75
N GLN A 11 2.43 14.95 -6.49
CA GLN A 11 2.58 15.97 -5.46
C GLN A 11 4.04 16.38 -5.27
N CYS A 12 4.98 15.43 -5.28
CA CYS A 12 6.41 15.74 -5.23
C CYS A 12 6.86 16.59 -6.43
N ARG A 13 6.30 16.37 -7.63
CA ARG A 13 6.62 17.20 -8.81
C ARG A 13 6.06 18.61 -8.66
N VAL A 14 4.80 18.73 -8.24
CA VAL A 14 4.14 20.04 -7.98
C VAL A 14 4.91 20.84 -6.93
N SER A 15 5.29 20.20 -5.83
CA SER A 15 6.06 20.81 -4.75
C SER A 15 7.56 20.95 -5.04
N ARG A 16 8.03 20.54 -6.24
CA ARG A 16 9.44 20.57 -6.65
C ARG A 16 10.38 19.89 -5.63
N ILE A 17 9.96 18.76 -5.07
CA ILE A 17 10.79 17.95 -4.15
C ILE A 17 11.19 16.62 -4.78
N LYS A 18 12.34 16.09 -4.38
CA LYS A 18 12.75 14.74 -4.77
C LYS A 18 11.77 13.71 -4.17
N HIS A 19 11.50 12.62 -4.90
CA HIS A 19 10.67 11.56 -4.35
C HIS A 19 11.39 10.94 -3.14
N PRO A 20 10.77 10.90 -1.96
CA PRO A 20 11.41 10.38 -0.75
C PRO A 20 11.79 8.91 -0.92
N SER A 21 12.99 8.53 -0.43
CA SER A 21 13.53 7.16 -0.54
C SER A 21 12.71 6.15 0.25
N PHE A 22 12.25 6.52 1.45
CA PHE A 22 11.45 5.66 2.32
C PHE A 22 10.11 5.25 1.71
N ALA A 23 9.56 6.07 0.80
CA ALA A 23 8.27 5.81 0.14
C ALA A 23 8.40 5.11 -1.22
N LYS A 24 9.60 4.65 -1.62
CA LYS A 24 9.81 4.00 -2.92
C LYS A 24 9.39 2.53 -2.97
N LYS A 25 9.18 1.90 -1.82
CA LYS A 25 8.77 0.49 -1.69
C LYS A 25 7.59 0.44 -0.72
N TRP A 26 6.54 -0.31 -1.02
CA TRP A 26 5.37 -0.44 -0.14
C TRP A 26 4.66 -1.78 -0.28
N ILE A 27 3.77 -2.04 0.67
CA ILE A 27 2.83 -3.17 0.64
C ILE A 27 1.54 -2.68 0.00
N ASN A 28 1.22 -3.18 -1.19
CA ASN A 28 -0.13 -3.05 -1.72
C ASN A 28 -1.01 -4.16 -1.12
N ILE A 29 -1.82 -3.79 -0.13
CA ILE A 29 -2.67 -4.74 0.60
C ILE A 29 -3.66 -5.45 -0.32
N ARG A 30 -4.17 -4.79 -1.38
CA ARG A 30 -5.09 -5.42 -2.35
C ARG A 30 -4.43 -6.60 -3.07
N LYS A 31 -3.14 -6.44 -3.41
CA LYS A 31 -2.35 -7.49 -4.05
C LYS A 31 -2.04 -8.62 -3.07
N SER A 32 -1.68 -8.29 -1.83
CA SER A 32 -1.48 -9.29 -0.78
C SER A 32 -2.76 -10.09 -0.52
N TYR A 33 -3.90 -9.40 -0.40
CA TYR A 33 -5.21 -10.00 -0.18
C TYR A 33 -5.59 -10.97 -1.30
N GLY A 34 -5.52 -10.52 -2.56
CA GLY A 34 -5.83 -11.35 -3.72
C GLY A 34 -4.94 -12.60 -3.80
N ASN A 35 -3.64 -12.44 -3.55
CA ASN A 35 -2.69 -13.56 -3.58
C ASN A 35 -2.87 -14.55 -2.43
N PHE A 36 -3.24 -14.07 -1.24
CA PHE A 36 -3.39 -14.88 -0.03
C PHE A 36 -4.70 -15.66 -0.06
N TYR A 37 -5.84 -14.97 -0.24
CA TYR A 37 -7.17 -15.59 -0.28
C TYR A 37 -7.55 -16.14 -1.66
N LYS A 38 -6.64 -16.09 -2.65
CA LYS A 38 -6.83 -16.61 -4.01
C LYS A 38 -8.05 -16.01 -4.74
N VAL A 39 -8.25 -14.70 -4.60
CA VAL A 39 -9.37 -14.00 -5.25
C VAL A 39 -8.91 -13.08 -6.39
N PRO A 40 -9.74 -12.89 -7.44
CA PRO A 40 -9.43 -11.98 -8.53
C PRO A 40 -9.42 -10.51 -8.09
N ARG A 41 -8.73 -9.66 -8.86
CA ARG A 41 -8.51 -8.24 -8.52
C ARG A 41 -9.80 -7.44 -8.28
N ASN A 42 -10.89 -7.76 -8.97
CA ASN A 42 -12.18 -7.09 -8.76
C ASN A 42 -12.78 -7.32 -7.36
N GLN A 43 -12.40 -8.40 -6.68
CA GLN A 43 -12.80 -8.75 -5.30
C GLN A 43 -11.91 -8.11 -4.22
N THR A 44 -11.00 -7.20 -4.60
CA THR A 44 -10.04 -6.56 -3.66
C THR A 44 -10.40 -5.11 -3.35
N LYS A 45 -11.64 -4.68 -3.60
CA LYS A 45 -12.11 -3.34 -3.18
C LYS A 45 -12.25 -3.33 -1.66
N LEU A 46 -12.00 -2.19 -1.01
CA LEU A 46 -12.00 -2.06 0.45
C LEU A 46 -13.26 -2.65 1.11
N MET A 47 -14.44 -2.22 0.66
CA MET A 47 -15.73 -2.72 1.17
C MET A 47 -15.88 -4.23 1.00
N ILE A 48 -15.51 -4.78 -0.17
CA ILE A 48 -15.61 -6.21 -0.46
C ILE A 48 -14.64 -7.01 0.42
N MET A 49 -13.42 -6.53 0.62
CA MET A 49 -12.46 -7.20 1.50
C MET A 49 -12.95 -7.24 2.94
N LEU A 50 -13.56 -6.16 3.44
CA LEU A 50 -14.18 -6.15 4.77
C LEU A 50 -15.33 -7.16 4.85
N GLU A 51 -16.27 -7.10 3.90
CA GLU A 51 -17.43 -7.99 3.85
C GLU A 51 -17.02 -9.47 3.84
N LYS A 52 -16.06 -9.84 2.98
CA LYS A 52 -15.56 -11.23 2.87
C LYS A 52 -14.80 -11.71 4.09
N LEU A 53 -14.27 -10.80 4.91
CA LEU A 53 -13.66 -11.12 6.20
C LEU A 53 -14.66 -11.06 7.36
N GLY A 54 -15.96 -10.88 7.08
CA GLY A 54 -17.01 -10.77 8.10
C GLY A 54 -16.95 -9.47 8.90
N MET A 55 -16.42 -8.40 8.32
CA MET A 55 -16.30 -7.08 8.95
C MET A 55 -17.17 -6.04 8.25
N SER A 56 -17.68 -5.08 9.00
CA SER A 56 -18.32 -3.88 8.48
C SER A 56 -17.34 -2.71 8.41
N TYR A 57 -17.57 -1.78 7.49
CA TYR A 57 -16.83 -0.51 7.43
C TYR A 57 -17.14 0.34 8.66
N ASP A 58 -16.11 0.93 9.25
CA ASP A 58 -16.21 1.85 10.39
C ASP A 58 -15.86 3.28 9.98
N GLY A 59 -16.68 4.25 10.38
CA GLY A 59 -16.52 5.67 10.03
C GLY A 59 -17.16 6.09 8.70
N ARG A 60 -16.62 7.14 8.08
CA ARG A 60 -17.17 7.74 6.86
C ARG A 60 -16.41 7.29 5.60
N PRO A 61 -17.07 6.64 4.62
CA PRO A 61 -16.44 6.30 3.35
C PRO A 61 -15.78 7.52 2.68
N HIS A 62 -14.60 7.29 2.09
CA HIS A 62 -13.78 8.32 1.45
C HIS A 62 -13.17 9.38 2.40
N CYS A 63 -13.31 9.21 3.72
CA CYS A 63 -12.45 9.87 4.69
C CYS A 63 -11.11 9.11 4.76
N GLY A 64 -10.00 9.75 4.38
CA GLY A 64 -8.69 9.09 4.30
C GLY A 64 -8.23 8.45 5.61
N LEU A 65 -8.60 9.04 6.76
CA LEU A 65 -8.30 8.48 8.08
C LEU A 65 -9.10 7.20 8.34
N ASP A 66 -10.40 7.21 8.07
CA ASP A 66 -11.27 6.05 8.31
C ASP A 66 -10.96 4.91 7.33
N ASP A 67 -10.67 5.23 6.06
CA ASP A 67 -10.17 4.26 5.08
C ASP A 67 -8.87 3.61 5.57
N SER A 68 -7.94 4.41 6.13
CA SER A 68 -6.66 3.90 6.67
C SER A 68 -6.87 2.98 7.88
N LYS A 69 -7.79 3.32 8.78
CA LYS A 69 -8.17 2.46 9.93
C LYS A 69 -8.76 1.13 9.46
N ASN A 70 -9.66 1.15 8.48
CA ASN A 70 -10.25 -0.07 7.93
C ASN A 70 -9.22 -0.92 7.18
N ILE A 71 -8.29 -0.31 6.43
CA ILE A 71 -7.15 -1.01 5.84
C ILE A 71 -6.29 -1.68 6.93
N ALA A 72 -6.05 -1.00 8.06
CA ALA A 72 -5.32 -1.58 9.18
C ALA A 72 -6.06 -2.78 9.80
N ARG A 73 -7.39 -2.71 9.96
CA ARG A 73 -8.22 -3.85 10.41
C ARG A 73 -8.07 -5.06 9.49
N ILE A 74 -8.07 -4.86 8.17
CA ILE A 74 -7.81 -5.93 7.19
C ILE A 74 -6.39 -6.47 7.36
N ALA A 75 -5.39 -5.60 7.52
CA ALA A 75 -4.00 -6.04 7.71
C ALA A 75 -3.84 -6.91 8.97
N ILE A 76 -4.42 -6.50 10.09
CA ILE A 76 -4.45 -7.26 11.35
C ILE A 76 -5.09 -8.63 11.12
N ARG A 77 -6.27 -8.66 10.48
CA ARG A 77 -6.96 -9.92 10.21
C ARG A 77 -6.14 -10.85 9.31
N MET A 78 -5.52 -10.33 8.26
CA MET A 78 -4.63 -11.10 7.39
C MET A 78 -3.43 -11.69 8.15
N LEU A 79 -2.83 -10.92 9.07
CA LEU A 79 -1.74 -11.42 9.91
C LEU A 79 -2.21 -12.55 10.84
N GLN A 80 -3.40 -12.41 11.44
CA GLN A 80 -4.03 -13.46 12.28
C GLN A 80 -4.32 -14.74 11.49
N ASP A 81 -4.75 -14.60 10.23
CA ASP A 81 -4.99 -15.75 9.34
C ASP A 81 -3.68 -16.38 8.82
N GLY A 82 -2.51 -15.84 9.20
CA GLY A 82 -1.19 -16.39 8.86
C GLY A 82 -0.52 -15.78 7.63
N CYS A 83 -1.07 -14.70 7.07
CA CYS A 83 -0.47 -14.00 5.93
C CYS A 83 0.78 -13.24 6.36
N GLN A 84 1.91 -13.49 5.69
CA GLN A 84 3.10 -12.64 5.83
C GLN A 84 3.00 -11.44 4.89
N LEU A 85 2.59 -10.28 5.42
CA LEU A 85 2.55 -9.04 4.68
C LEU A 85 3.97 -8.55 4.36
N ARG A 86 4.29 -8.42 3.07
CA ARG A 86 5.61 -8.05 2.55
C ARG A 86 5.51 -6.98 1.47
N VAL A 87 6.58 -6.21 1.29
CA VAL A 87 6.72 -5.27 0.18
C VAL A 87 6.52 -6.02 -1.13
N ASN A 88 5.59 -5.54 -1.97
CA ASN A 88 5.20 -6.21 -3.21
C ASN A 88 5.07 -5.25 -4.42
N GLU A 89 5.29 -3.95 -4.18
CA GLU A 89 5.33 -2.89 -5.19
C GLU A 89 6.45 -1.89 -4.87
N LYS A 90 7.03 -1.29 -5.92
CA LYS A 90 8.04 -0.23 -5.82
C LYS A 90 7.94 0.79 -6.96
N MET A 91 8.45 1.99 -6.72
CA MET A 91 8.78 2.97 -7.76
C MET A 91 10.25 2.82 -8.17
N HIS A 92 10.50 2.68 -9.47
CA HIS A 92 11.85 2.71 -10.04
C HIS A 92 11.83 3.48 -11.36
N ALA A 93 12.74 4.44 -11.53
CA ALA A 93 12.78 5.32 -12.72
C ALA A 93 11.42 5.97 -13.09
N GLY A 94 10.59 6.29 -12.09
CA GLY A 94 9.25 6.85 -12.31
C GLY A 94 8.18 5.86 -12.74
N GLN A 95 8.50 4.57 -12.83
CA GLN A 95 7.58 3.49 -13.17
C GLN A 95 7.24 2.63 -11.96
N LEU A 96 6.00 2.12 -11.94
CA LEU A 96 5.54 1.14 -10.96
C LEU A 96 6.05 -0.26 -11.34
N MET A 97 6.73 -0.93 -10.41
CA MET A 97 7.20 -2.30 -10.59
C MET A 97 6.72 -3.22 -9.47
N THR A 98 6.59 -4.51 -9.77
CA THR A 98 6.37 -5.56 -8.76
C THR A 98 7.69 -5.89 -8.06
N VAL A 99 7.62 -6.18 -6.75
CA VAL A 99 8.72 -6.77 -5.98
C VAL A 99 8.46 -8.27 -5.84
N SER A 100 9.50 -9.09 -6.04
CA SER A 100 9.40 -10.56 -5.93
C SER A 100 9.16 -10.98 -4.48
N SER A 101 8.34 -12.00 -4.27
CA SER A 101 8.16 -12.63 -2.96
C SER A 101 9.41 -13.36 -2.46
N SER A 102 10.31 -13.76 -3.37
CA SER A 102 11.60 -14.40 -3.03
C SER A 102 12.65 -13.42 -2.50
N THR A 103 12.47 -12.11 -2.70
CA THR A 103 13.40 -11.11 -2.18
C THR A 103 13.34 -11.10 -0.64
N PRO A 104 14.48 -11.04 0.07
CA PRO A 104 14.51 -10.96 1.53
C PRO A 104 13.62 -9.85 2.10
N LEU A 105 13.16 -10.05 3.33
CA LEU A 105 12.45 -9.02 4.09
C LEU A 105 13.43 -7.87 4.40
N GLU A 106 13.26 -6.74 3.73
CA GLU A 106 13.98 -5.50 4.02
C GLU A 106 13.03 -4.47 4.65
N GLY A 107 13.50 -3.82 5.72
CA GLY A 107 12.83 -2.65 6.28
C GLY A 107 12.91 -1.45 5.33
N ALA A 108 11.95 -0.53 5.47
CA ALA A 108 12.08 0.78 4.82
C ALA A 108 13.24 1.56 5.48
N PRO A 109 14.02 2.34 4.71
CA PRO A 109 15.03 3.21 5.30
C PRO A 109 14.36 4.26 6.20
N ALA A 110 15.10 4.74 7.21
CA ALA A 110 14.62 5.81 8.08
C ALA A 110 14.18 7.03 7.26
N PRO A 111 13.01 7.63 7.59
CA PRO A 111 12.50 8.75 6.82
C PRO A 111 13.42 9.96 6.95
N GLN A 112 13.74 10.57 5.81
CA GLN A 112 14.48 11.82 5.73
C GLN A 112 13.67 12.83 4.92
N MET A 113 13.74 14.10 5.31
CA MET A 113 13.09 15.18 4.57
C MET A 113 13.69 15.28 3.16
N PRO A 114 12.87 15.17 2.09
CA PRO A 114 13.38 15.23 0.73
C PRO A 114 13.85 16.65 0.39
N ARG A 115 15.01 16.73 -0.27
CA ARG A 115 15.52 17.99 -0.81
C ARG A 115 14.66 18.47 -1.99
N TYR A 116 14.68 19.78 -2.25
CA TYR A 116 14.13 20.35 -3.47
C TYR A 116 14.82 19.79 -4.72
N ARG A 117 14.10 19.78 -5.85
CA ARG A 117 14.64 19.56 -7.18
C ARG A 117 15.17 20.90 -7.67
N ASN A 118 16.46 20.93 -8.01
CA ASN A 118 17.06 22.04 -8.73
C ASN A 118 16.43 22.15 -10.13
#